data_AF-A0A2S8Q337-F1
#
_entry.id   AF-A0A2S8Q337-F1
#
_cell.length_a   1.000
_cell.length_b   1.000
_cell.length_c   1.000
_cell.angle_alpha   90.00
_cell.angle_beta   90.00
_cell.angle_gamma   90.00
#
_symmetry.space_group_name_H-M   'P 1'
#
loop_
_entity.id
_entity.type
_entity.pdbx_description
1 polymer ?
#
loop_
_entity_poly.entity_id
_entity_poly.type
_entity_poly.pdbx_seq_one_letter_code
_entity_poly.pdbx_strand_id
1 'polypeptide(L)' 'MRTTVTIDDVLYAQALEMADPSMDKADIFREAMKTFVQVQAAKRLASLGGTSPEMQMIPRRREDSSL' A
#
# COMPACT_ATOMS: atom_id res chain seq x y z
N MET A 1 15.13 2.36 -15.98
CA MET A 1 15.46 3.77 -15.72
C MET A 1 16.50 3.82 -14.60
N ARG A 2 17.56 4.61 -14.73
CA ARG A 2 18.59 4.78 -13.69
C ARG A 2 18.44 6.18 -13.11
N THR A 3 18.28 6.27 -11.79
CA THR A 3 18.06 7.53 -11.08
C THR A 3 18.90 7.51 -9.81
N THR A 4 19.54 8.64 -9.50
CA THR A 4 20.26 8.83 -8.24
C THR A 4 19.38 9.69 -7.34
N VAL A 5 19.21 9.28 -6.09
CA VAL A 5 18.43 10.00 -5.08
C VAL A 5 19.26 10.13 -3.81
N THR A 6 19.10 11.26 -3.12
CA THR A 6 19.69 11.47 -1.78
C THR A 6 18.67 11.04 -0.74
N ILE A 7 19.09 10.21 0.21
CA ILE A 7 18.26 9.74 1.33
C ILE A 7 19.01 9.98 2.63
N ASP A 8 18.27 10.10 3.72
CA ASP A 8 18.83 10.17 5.06
C ASP A 8 19.48 8.83 5.44
N ASP A 9 20.71 8.87 5.95
CA ASP A 9 21.50 7.68 6.28
C ASP A 9 20.91 6.88 7.43
N VAL A 10 20.27 7.54 8.41
CA VAL A 10 19.62 6.87 9.55
C VAL A 10 18.40 6.11 9.05
N LEU A 11 17.58 6.74 8.20
CA LEU A 11 16.43 6.08 7.59
C LEU A 11 16.85 4.89 6.73
N TYR A 12 17.94 5.04 5.96
CA TYR A 12 18.45 3.97 5.12
C TYR A 12 19.01 2.79 5.94
N ALA A 13 19.70 3.08 7.04
CA ALA A 13 20.19 2.04 7.97
C ALA A 13 19.02 1.25 8.59
N GLN A 14 17.97 1.94 9.06
CA GLN A 14 16.77 1.29 9.58
C GLN A 14 16.08 0.39 8.54
N ALA A 15 16.02 0.85 7.29
CA ALA A 15 15.45 0.04 6.21
C ALA A 15 16.29 -1.22 5.95
N LEU A 16 17.62 -1.14 6.05
CA LEU A 16 18.51 -2.29 5.92
C LEU A 16 18.38 -3.29 7.08
N GLU A 17 18.21 -2.81 8.30
CA GLU A 17 17.99 -3.68 9.48
C GLU A 17 16.69 -4.48 9.38
N MET A 18 15.68 -3.93 8.71
CA MET A 18 14.37 -4.56 8.52
C MET A 18 14.28 -5.40 7.23
N ALA A 19 15.21 -5.21 6.30
CA ALA A 19 15.21 -5.91 5.03
C ALA A 19 15.62 -7.37 5.19
N ASP A 20 15.06 -8.23 4.33
CA ASP A 20 15.49 -9.62 4.27
C ASP A 20 16.99 -9.72 3.92
N PRO A 21 17.74 -10.67 4.49
CA PRO A 21 19.18 -10.82 4.22
C PRO A 21 19.52 -11.05 2.74
N SER A 22 18.56 -11.54 1.95
CA SER A 22 18.69 -11.78 0.51
C SER A 22 18.26 -10.59 -0.36
N MET A 23 17.77 -9.51 0.23
CA MET A 23 17.22 -8.37 -0.50
C MET A 23 18.35 -7.44 -0.98
N ASP A 24 18.34 -7.08 -2.25
CA ASP A 24 19.28 -6.08 -2.78
C ASP A 24 18.83 -4.65 -2.40
N LYS A 25 19.78 -3.72 -2.32
CA LYS A 25 19.54 -2.30 -2.02
C LYS A 25 18.52 -1.69 -2.97
N ALA A 26 18.56 -2.07 -4.24
CA ALA A 26 17.61 -1.58 -5.24
C ALA A 26 16.18 -2.09 -5.00
N ASP A 27 16.02 -3.25 -4.35
CA ASP A 27 14.72 -3.82 -4.06
C ASP A 27 14.06 -3.12 -2.88
N ILE A 28 14.84 -2.68 -1.88
CA ILE A 28 14.32 -1.84 -0.79
C ILE A 28 13.64 -0.59 -1.35
N PHE A 29 14.28 0.10 -2.30
CA PHE A 29 13.68 1.27 -2.96
C PHE A 29 12.44 0.92 -3.78
N ARG A 30 12.45 -0.20 -4.51
CA ARG A 30 11.26 -0.65 -5.25
C ARG A 30 10.09 -0.93 -4.31
N GLU A 31 10.35 -1.57 -3.19
CA GLU A 31 9.31 -1.91 -2.22
C GLU A 31 8.78 -0.66 -1.53
N ALA A 32 9.65 0.26 -1.11
CA ALA A 32 9.25 1.55 -0.56
C ALA A 32 8.30 2.32 -1.50
N MET A 33 8.59 2.32 -2.81
CA MET A 33 7.73 2.96 -3.81
C MET A 33 6.38 2.26 -3.97
N LYS A 34 6.34 0.92 -3.97
CA LYS A 34 5.08 0.17 -4.01
C LYS A 34 4.23 0.45 -2.77
N THR A 35 4.83 0.39 -1.59
CA THR A 35 4.16 0.67 -0.31
C THR A 35 3.63 2.10 -0.30
N PHE A 36 4.40 3.09 -0.77
CA PHE A 36 3.93 4.46 -0.87
C PHE A 36 2.66 4.58 -1.73
N VAL A 37 2.65 3.96 -2.91
CA VAL A 37 1.47 3.98 -3.79
C VAL A 37 0.27 3.33 -3.11
N GLN A 38 0.46 2.17 -2.46
CA GLN A 38 -0.60 1.47 -1.73
C GLN A 38 -1.19 2.33 -0.62
N VAL A 39 -0.34 2.97 0.21
CA VAL A 39 -0.78 3.83 1.31
C VAL A 39 -1.55 5.05 0.78
N GLN A 40 -1.08 5.68 -0.29
CA GLN A 40 -1.79 6.83 -0.88
C GLN A 40 -3.13 6.42 -1.50
N ALA A 41 -3.17 5.27 -2.18
CA ALA A 41 -4.41 4.71 -2.72
C ALA A 41 -5.41 4.43 -1.60
N ALA A 42 -4.97 3.79 -0.51
CA ALA A 42 -5.81 3.52 0.66
C ALA A 42 -6.36 4.81 1.29
N LYS A 43 -5.52 5.84 1.47
CA LYS A 43 -5.96 7.16 1.97
C LYS A 43 -7.01 7.81 1.07
N ARG A 44 -6.83 7.74 -0.25
CA ARG A 44 -7.81 8.25 -1.23
C ARG A 44 -9.12 7.49 -1.14
N LEU A 45 -9.08 6.16 -1.10
CA LEU A 45 -10.27 5.32 -0.95
C LEU A 45 -11.00 5.59 0.36
N ALA A 46 -10.28 5.71 1.47
CA ALA A 46 -10.87 6.07 2.77
C ALA A 46 -11.55 7.44 2.72
N SER A 47 -10.97 8.41 2.00
CA SER A 47 -11.57 9.73 1.81
C SER A 47 -12.84 9.70 0.94
N LEU A 48 -12.98 8.71 0.06
CA LEU A 48 -14.21 8.44 -0.72
C LEU A 48 -15.27 7.70 0.10
N GLY A 49 -14.88 7.04 1.19
CA GLY A 49 -15.82 6.43 2.13
C GLY A 49 -16.76 7.49 2.71
N GLY A 50 -18.04 7.43 2.34
CA GLY A 50 -19.05 8.40 2.77
C GLY A 50 -19.32 9.54 1.80
N THR A 51 -18.65 9.62 0.64
CA THR A 51 -18.95 10.63 -0.39
C THR A 51 -20.15 10.29 -1.26
N SER A 52 -20.78 9.13 -1.04
CA SER A 52 -22.01 8.72 -1.72
C SER A 52 -23.08 8.32 -0.69
N PRO A 53 -23.61 9.27 0.09
CA PRO A 53 -24.61 9.00 1.13
C PRO A 53 -25.95 8.52 0.55
N GLU A 54 -26.23 8.83 -0.73
CA GLU A 54 -27.43 8.39 -1.45
C GLU A 54 -27.23 7.10 -2.25
N MET A 55 -26.10 6.41 -2.07
CA MET A 55 -25.82 5.17 -2.80
C MET A 55 -26.89 4.11 -2.49
N GLN A 56 -27.56 3.61 -3.53
CA GLN A 56 -28.57 2.56 -3.38
C GLN A 56 -27.95 1.31 -2.78
N MET A 57 -28.62 0.74 -1.77
CA MET A 57 -28.18 -0.47 -1.09
C MET A 57 -28.16 -1.65 -2.08
N ILE A 58 -26.99 -2.23 -2.32
CA ILE A 58 -26.86 -3.44 -3.14
C ILE A 58 -27.26 -4.65 -2.28
N PRO A 59 -28.21 -5.51 -2.72
CA PRO A 59 -28.58 -6.71 -1.98
C PRO A 59 -27.37 -7.59 -1.71
N ARG A 60 -27.14 -7.96 -0.45
CA ARG A 60 -26.11 -8.95 -0.10
C ARG A 60 -26.57 -10.31 -0.59
N ARG A 61 -25.83 -10.91 -1.54
CA ARG A 61 -26.02 -12.32 -1.92
C ARG A 61 -25.58 -13.19 -0.73
N ARG A 62 -26.52 -13.53 0.15
CA ARG A 62 -26.34 -14.68 1.03
C ARG A 62 -26.51 -15.91 0.16
N GLU A 63 -25.57 -16.85 0.25
CA GLU A 63 -25.81 -18.18 -0.29
C GLU A 63 -27.03 -18.72 0.46
N ASP A 64 -28.08 -19.06 -0.28
CA ASP A 64 -29.25 -19.71 0.29
C ASP A 64 -28.76 -20.97 1.00
N SER A 65 -28.78 -20.94 2.33
CA SER A 65 -28.58 -22.13 3.16
C SER A 65 -29.82 -23.00 3.01
N SER A 66 -29.98 -23.62 1.83
CA SER A 66 -30.97 -24.67 1.60
C SER A 66 -30.44 -25.97 2.19
N LEU A 67 -30.81 -26.21 3.45
CA LEU A 67 -30.96 -27.55 4.02
C LEU A 67 -32.44 -27.96 3.87
#